data_AF-A0AAD5X276-F1
#
_entry.id   AF-A0AAD5X276-F1
#
_cell.length_a   1.000
_cell.length_b   1.000
_cell.length_c   1.000
_cell.angle_alpha   90.00
_cell.angle_beta   90.00
_cell.angle_gamma   90.00
#
_symmetry.space_group_name_H-M   'P 1'
#
loop_
_entity.id
_entity.type
_entity.pdbx_description
1 polymer ?
#
loop_
_entity_poly.entity_id
_entity_poly.type
_entity_poly.pdbx_seq_one_letter_code
_entity_poly.pdbx_strand_id
1 'polypeptide(L)'
;MAKGLRSKTKRHFRTIRRQEVFGPVEEARLARLAQKQADAALQEPIKVHQPSSSTSSSSDHSEPTETEDRGRTPAETTSSSTAANDTAMEVDAAPMTKLEKERFMMTGNAFKRRQKARAKSLKRVTGGKVKKGGKAGKKK
;
A
#
# COMPACT_ATOMS: atom_id res chain seq x y z
N MET A 1 -28.21 -5.12 -8.47
CA MET A 1 -27.16 -4.84 -7.44
C MET A 1 -26.19 -3.79 -7.97
N ALA A 2 -25.97 -2.72 -7.21
CA ALA A 2 -24.93 -1.75 -7.55
C ALA A 2 -23.54 -2.40 -7.51
N LYS A 3 -22.63 -1.95 -8.37
CA LYS A 3 -21.24 -2.43 -8.37
C LYS A 3 -20.48 -1.74 -7.23
N GLY A 4 -19.77 -2.52 -6.41
CA GLY A 4 -18.93 -1.97 -5.34
C GLY A 4 -17.74 -1.15 -5.84
N LEU A 5 -17.18 -0.33 -4.95
CA LEU A 5 -16.05 0.59 -5.22
C LEU A 5 -14.82 -0.11 -5.83
N ARG A 6 -14.55 -1.34 -5.36
CA ARG A 6 -13.38 -2.14 -5.77
C ARG A 6 -13.66 -3.05 -6.97
N SER A 7 -14.85 -2.96 -7.58
CA SER A 7 -15.18 -3.77 -8.76
C SER A 7 -14.26 -3.45 -9.93
N LYS A 8 -13.89 -4.50 -10.70
CA LYS A 8 -12.92 -4.37 -11.81
C LYS A 8 -13.40 -3.39 -12.86
N THR A 9 -14.68 -3.47 -13.23
CA THR A 9 -15.30 -2.58 -14.21
C THR A 9 -15.25 -1.11 -13.79
N LYS A 10 -15.62 -0.79 -12.54
CA LYS A 10 -15.54 0.61 -12.04
C LYS A 10 -14.10 1.10 -11.93
N ARG A 11 -13.15 0.23 -11.55
CA ARG A 11 -11.73 0.58 -11.52
C ARG A 11 -11.21 0.92 -12.92
N HIS A 12 -11.54 0.10 -13.92
CA HIS A 12 -11.14 0.34 -15.31
C HIS A 12 -11.64 1.68 -15.84
N PHE A 13 -12.93 1.99 -15.66
CA PHE A 13 -13.48 3.30 -16.06
C PHE A 13 -12.88 4.48 -15.29
N ARG A 14 -12.40 4.29 -14.06
CA ARG A 14 -11.66 5.34 -13.33
C ARG A 14 -10.27 5.53 -13.91
N THR A 15 -9.59 4.47 -14.32
CA THR A 15 -8.29 4.58 -15.01
C THR A 15 -8.43 5.35 -16.31
N ILE A 16 -9.43 5.01 -17.14
CA ILE A 16 -9.71 5.72 -18.40
C ILE A 16 -9.93 7.21 -18.12
N ARG A 17 -10.85 7.56 -17.20
CA ARG A 17 -11.11 8.97 -16.86
C ARG A 17 -9.87 9.71 -16.33
N ARG A 18 -9.02 9.04 -15.55
CA ARG A 18 -7.76 9.64 -15.08
C ARG A 18 -6.83 9.97 -16.22
N GLN A 19 -6.74 9.13 -17.23
CA GLN A 19 -5.85 9.34 -18.37
C GLN A 19 -6.42 10.37 -19.35
N GLU A 20 -7.68 10.22 -19.74
CA GLU A 20 -8.26 11.00 -20.83
C GLU A 20 -8.78 12.37 -20.39
N VAL A 21 -9.36 12.46 -19.18
CA VAL A 21 -10.04 13.68 -18.71
C VAL A 21 -9.16 14.46 -17.75
N PHE A 22 -8.60 13.79 -16.73
CA PHE A 22 -7.87 14.49 -15.66
C PHE A 22 -6.38 14.69 -15.99
N GLY A 23 -5.74 13.75 -16.67
CA GLY A 23 -4.35 13.81 -17.10
C GLY A 23 -3.96 15.12 -17.78
N PRO A 24 -4.60 15.52 -18.90
CA PRO A 24 -4.21 16.74 -19.61
C PRO A 24 -4.40 18.01 -18.78
N VAL A 25 -5.39 18.05 -17.89
CA VAL A 25 -5.66 19.20 -17.02
C VAL A 25 -4.58 19.33 -15.94
N GLU A 26 -4.17 18.21 -15.35
CA GLU A 26 -3.12 18.17 -14.34
C GLU A 26 -1.76 18.54 -14.95
N GLU A 27 -1.44 18.04 -16.15
CA GLU A 27 -0.23 18.38 -16.89
C GLU A 27 -0.15 19.88 -17.21
N ALA A 28 -1.24 20.48 -17.72
CA ALA A 28 -1.29 21.92 -17.99
C ALA A 28 -1.11 22.76 -16.73
N ARG A 29 -1.65 22.31 -15.59
CA ARG A 29 -1.46 22.97 -14.29
C ARG A 29 -0.01 22.89 -13.84
N LEU A 30 0.64 21.73 -13.99
CA LEU A 30 2.05 21.55 -13.65
C LEU A 30 2.95 22.41 -14.53
N ALA A 31 2.69 22.48 -15.83
CA ALA A 31 3.42 23.35 -16.76
C ALA A 31 3.32 24.83 -16.34
N ARG A 32 2.12 25.31 -15.99
CA ARG A 32 1.93 26.69 -15.50
C ARG A 32 2.68 26.95 -14.20
N LEU A 33 2.70 26.00 -13.27
CA LEU A 33 3.46 26.16 -12.02
C LEU A 33 4.97 26.17 -12.26
N ALA A 34 5.46 25.30 -13.14
CA ALA A 34 6.88 25.27 -13.52
C ALA A 34 7.31 26.59 -14.19
N GLN A 35 6.49 27.15 -15.08
CA GLN A 35 6.74 28.46 -15.68
C GLN A 35 6.83 29.56 -14.61
N LYS A 36 5.87 29.63 -13.71
CA LYS A 36 5.90 30.60 -12.59
C LYS A 36 7.16 30.47 -11.73
N GLN A 37 7.63 29.25 -11.50
CA GLN A 37 8.86 29.00 -10.76
C GLN A 37 10.10 29.45 -11.53
N ALA A 38 10.15 29.22 -12.85
CA ALA A 38 11.23 29.70 -13.71
C ALA A 38 11.26 31.24 -13.78
N ASP A 39 10.10 31.87 -13.95
CA ASP A 39 9.97 33.33 -14.00
C ASP A 39 10.40 33.95 -12.66
N ALA A 40 10.01 33.35 -11.54
CA ALA A 40 10.41 33.79 -10.20
C ALA A 40 11.92 33.60 -9.93
N ALA A 41 12.58 32.63 -10.57
CA ALA A 41 14.02 32.43 -10.45
C ALA A 41 14.83 33.42 -11.30
N LEU A 42 14.26 33.91 -12.41
CA LEU A 42 14.89 34.89 -13.29
C LEU A 42 14.73 36.33 -12.80
N GLN A 43 13.66 36.61 -12.06
CA GLN A 43 13.51 37.89 -11.36
C GLN A 43 14.51 37.92 -10.21
N GLU A 44 15.39 38.93 -10.18
CA GLU A 44 16.22 39.20 -9.00
C GLU A 44 15.33 39.23 -7.76
N PRO A 45 15.81 38.75 -6.59
CA PRO A 45 14.99 38.69 -5.39
C PRO A 45 14.55 40.11 -5.04
N ILE A 46 13.34 40.47 -5.47
CA ILE A 46 12.63 41.64 -4.98
C ILE A 46 12.57 41.37 -3.49
N LYS A 47 13.28 42.19 -2.70
CA LYS A 47 13.19 42.18 -1.25
C LYS A 47 11.75 42.55 -0.90
N VAL A 48 10.87 41.55 -0.93
CA VAL A 48 9.53 41.66 -0.40
C VAL A 48 9.74 41.81 1.08
N HIS A 49 9.68 43.05 1.56
CA HIS A 49 9.48 43.34 2.96
C HIS A 49 8.34 42.45 3.43
N GLN A 50 8.66 41.44 4.24
CA GLN A 50 7.63 40.73 4.98
C GLN A 50 6.95 41.77 5.86
N PRO A 51 5.63 42.03 5.71
CA PRO A 51 4.90 42.60 6.82
C PRO A 51 4.80 41.51 7.88
N SER A 52 5.71 41.57 8.85
CA SER A 52 5.48 41.01 10.17
C SER A 52 4.27 41.73 10.77
N SER A 53 3.08 41.20 10.56
CA SER A 53 1.88 41.65 11.27
C SER A 53 0.98 40.47 11.58
N SER A 54 1.25 39.88 12.74
CA SER A 54 0.27 39.33 13.65
C SER A 54 -0.99 40.22 13.77
N THR A 55 -2.15 39.78 13.27
CA THR A 55 -3.50 40.23 13.68
C THR A 55 -4.52 39.20 13.16
N SER A 56 -4.97 38.19 13.92
CA SER A 56 -6.14 38.22 14.83
C SER A 56 -7.35 39.05 14.35
N SER A 57 -8.27 38.42 13.61
CA SER A 57 -9.72 38.75 13.62
C SER A 57 -10.46 37.60 12.91
N SER A 58 -11.05 36.65 13.64
CA SER A 58 -12.42 36.71 14.20
C SER A 58 -13.46 37.20 13.18
N SER A 59 -14.10 36.26 12.48
CA SER A 59 -15.46 36.45 11.96
C SER A 59 -16.29 35.28 12.45
N ASP A 60 -16.95 35.57 13.55
CA ASP A 60 -18.02 34.84 14.20
C ASP A 60 -19.14 34.50 13.20
N HIS A 61 -19.45 33.21 13.03
CA HIS A 61 -20.79 32.81 12.63
C HIS A 61 -21.18 31.56 13.41
N SER A 62 -22.13 31.81 14.30
CA SER A 62 -22.68 30.95 15.34
C SER A 62 -23.29 29.65 14.81
N GLU A 63 -23.05 28.58 15.57
CA GLU A 63 -23.81 27.33 15.50
C GLU A 63 -25.30 27.54 15.85
N PRO A 64 -26.15 26.56 15.53
CA PRO A 64 -26.76 25.83 16.64
C PRO A 64 -26.38 24.36 16.67
N THR A 65 -25.92 23.96 17.85
CA THR A 65 -25.77 22.61 18.38
C THR A 65 -27.07 21.81 18.30
N GLU A 66 -27.04 20.63 17.69
CA GLU A 66 -27.82 19.49 18.17
C GLU A 66 -26.86 18.38 18.61
N THR A 67 -26.92 18.14 19.91
CA THR A 67 -26.25 17.10 20.68
C THR A 67 -26.84 15.73 20.36
N GLU A 68 -26.03 14.79 19.87
CA GLU A 68 -26.13 13.37 20.25
C GLU A 68 -24.74 12.72 20.24
N ASP A 69 -24.08 12.90 21.39
CA ASP A 69 -23.37 11.88 22.16
C ASP A 69 -23.16 10.49 21.51
N ARG A 70 -21.97 10.25 20.96
CA ARG A 70 -21.34 8.92 20.99
C ARG A 70 -19.86 9.06 21.26
N GLY A 71 -19.54 8.93 22.54
CA GLY A 71 -18.20 9.00 23.11
C GLY A 71 -17.12 8.25 22.33
N ARG A 72 -15.98 8.93 22.22
CA ARG A 72 -14.68 8.30 22.12
C ARG A 72 -13.66 9.21 22.77
N THR A 73 -13.36 8.93 24.03
CA THR A 73 -12.29 9.57 24.78
C THR A 73 -10.93 9.27 24.12
N PRO A 74 -10.03 10.25 23.99
CA PRO A 74 -8.63 9.99 23.65
C PRO A 74 -7.89 9.62 24.94
N ALA A 75 -7.56 8.34 25.11
CA ALA A 75 -6.59 7.93 26.10
C ALA A 75 -5.18 8.19 25.53
N GLU A 76 -4.59 9.31 25.92
CA GLU A 76 -3.14 9.37 26.16
C GLU A 76 -2.80 8.30 27.20
N THR A 77 -1.83 7.42 26.95
CA THR A 77 -0.75 7.18 27.92
C THR A 77 0.38 6.30 27.38
N THR A 78 1.58 6.65 27.83
CA THR A 78 2.71 5.78 28.19
C THR A 78 3.56 5.17 27.08
N SER A 79 4.59 5.94 26.72
CA SER A 79 5.98 5.47 26.75
C SER A 79 6.28 4.65 28.02
N SER A 80 6.67 3.38 27.84
CA SER A 80 7.40 2.63 28.87
C SER A 80 8.48 1.76 28.20
N SER A 81 9.71 2.20 28.38
CA SER A 81 10.92 1.40 28.33
C SER A 81 10.86 0.26 29.35
N THR A 82 11.14 -0.96 28.92
CA THR A 82 11.77 -1.97 29.78
C THR A 82 12.61 -2.90 28.93
N ALA A 83 13.92 -2.75 29.11
CA ALA A 83 14.92 -3.73 28.76
C ALA A 83 14.72 -5.04 29.54
N ALA A 84 15.42 -6.06 29.08
CA ALA A 84 15.65 -7.36 29.72
C ALA A 84 14.46 -8.33 29.75
N ASN A 85 14.42 -9.19 28.74
CA ASN A 85 14.40 -10.62 29.00
C ASN A 85 15.29 -11.32 27.98
N ASP A 86 16.55 -11.52 28.39
CA ASP A 86 17.35 -12.66 28.01
C ASP A 86 16.53 -13.93 28.28
N THR A 87 16.08 -14.58 27.22
CA THR A 87 15.83 -16.02 27.27
C THR A 87 16.28 -16.59 25.95
N ALA A 88 17.50 -17.13 25.99
CA ALA A 88 18.10 -17.96 24.99
C ALA A 88 17.08 -19.00 24.47
N MET A 89 16.68 -18.83 23.21
CA MET A 89 16.36 -19.95 22.33
C MET A 89 17.20 -19.73 21.08
N GLU A 90 18.44 -20.18 21.19
CA GLU A 90 19.29 -20.58 20.08
C GLU A 90 18.48 -21.55 19.20
N VAL A 91 17.80 -21.02 18.19
CA VAL A 91 17.27 -21.82 17.10
C VAL A 91 18.33 -21.75 16.03
N ASP A 92 19.17 -22.79 16.00
CA ASP A 92 20.07 -23.10 14.89
C ASP A 92 19.47 -22.59 13.58
N ALA A 93 20.06 -21.52 13.04
CA ALA A 93 19.68 -20.94 11.78
C ALA A 93 20.13 -21.87 10.66
N ALA A 94 19.46 -23.02 10.54
CA ALA A 94 19.60 -23.91 9.42
C ALA A 94 19.40 -23.07 8.16
N PRO A 95 20.37 -23.07 7.20
CA PRO A 95 20.24 -22.28 6.00
C PRO A 95 18.92 -22.67 5.33
N MET A 96 18.05 -21.67 5.09
CA MET A 96 16.72 -21.90 4.50
C MET A 96 16.81 -22.90 3.35
N THR A 97 15.88 -23.85 3.32
CA THR A 97 15.90 -24.85 2.26
C THR A 97 15.84 -24.15 0.90
N LYS A 98 16.47 -24.74 -0.13
CA LYS A 98 16.52 -24.11 -1.47
C LYS A 98 15.13 -23.72 -1.99
N LEU A 99 14.10 -24.47 -1.61
CA LEU A 99 12.70 -24.18 -1.95
C LEU A 99 12.12 -22.98 -1.21
N GLU A 100 12.46 -22.80 0.06
CA GLU A 100 12.04 -21.64 0.85
C GLU A 100 12.77 -20.37 0.41
N LYS A 101 14.07 -20.48 0.11
CA LYS A 101 14.85 -19.37 -0.46
C LYS A 101 14.29 -18.92 -1.81
N GLU A 102 13.91 -19.86 -2.69
CA GLU A 102 13.25 -19.53 -3.96
C GLU A 102 11.84 -18.94 -3.76
N ARG A 103 11.09 -19.43 -2.77
CA ARG A 103 9.76 -18.88 -2.43
C ARG A 103 9.86 -17.45 -1.91
N PHE A 104 10.93 -17.15 -1.18
CA PHE A 104 11.21 -15.82 -0.64
C PHE A 104 11.72 -14.86 -1.72
N MET A 105 12.62 -15.31 -2.61
CA MET A 105 13.22 -14.47 -3.66
C MET A 105 12.33 -14.26 -4.88
N MET A 106 11.32 -15.09 -5.10
CA MET A 106 10.36 -14.92 -6.19
C MET A 106 9.04 -14.37 -5.67
N THR A 107 8.44 -13.41 -6.40
CA THR A 107 7.07 -12.98 -6.11
C THR A 107 6.13 -14.19 -6.20
N GLY A 108 5.19 -14.33 -5.27
CA GLY A 108 4.44 -15.57 -5.07
C GLY A 108 3.76 -16.16 -6.32
N ASN A 109 3.42 -15.33 -7.32
CA ASN A 109 2.90 -15.80 -8.60
C ASN A 109 3.97 -16.43 -9.51
N ALA A 110 5.19 -15.90 -9.53
CA ALA A 110 6.32 -16.45 -10.29
C ALA A 110 6.76 -17.81 -9.71
N PHE A 111 6.85 -17.92 -8.38
CA PHE A 111 7.16 -19.18 -7.70
C PHE A 111 6.15 -20.28 -8.05
N LYS A 112 4.84 -19.98 -7.98
CA LYS A 112 3.77 -20.91 -8.36
C LYS A 112 3.85 -21.35 -9.83
N ARG A 113 4.22 -20.45 -10.75
CA ARG A 113 4.42 -20.79 -12.17
C ARG A 113 5.60 -21.74 -12.35
N ARG A 114 6.73 -21.49 -11.67
CA ARG A 114 7.93 -22.33 -11.73
C ARG A 114 7.67 -23.73 -11.15
N GLN A 115 7.00 -23.84 -10.01
CA GLN A 115 6.58 -25.12 -9.41
C GLN A 115 5.69 -25.94 -10.37
N LYS A 116 4.68 -25.31 -10.99
CA LYS A 116 3.80 -25.97 -11.96
C LYS A 116 4.55 -26.45 -13.20
N ALA A 117 5.51 -25.67 -13.70
CA ALA A 117 6.33 -26.07 -14.84
C ALA A 117 7.19 -27.29 -14.51
N ARG A 118 7.81 -27.31 -13.33
CA ARG A 118 8.64 -28.42 -12.84
C ARG A 118 7.84 -29.71 -12.61
N ALA A 119 6.62 -29.62 -12.10
CA ALA A 119 5.72 -30.77 -11.98
C ALA A 119 5.29 -31.34 -13.34
N LYS A 120 5.09 -30.47 -14.35
CA LYS A 120 4.77 -30.89 -15.72
C LYS A 120 5.95 -31.53 -16.43
N SER A 121 7.17 -31.04 -16.21
CA SER A 121 8.37 -31.63 -16.82
C SER A 121 8.68 -33.00 -16.22
N LEU A 122 8.60 -33.18 -14.90
CA LEU A 122 8.77 -34.50 -14.28
C LEU A 122 7.76 -35.52 -14.81
N LYS A 123 6.50 -35.11 -15.02
CA LYS A 123 5.45 -36.00 -15.56
C LYS A 123 5.71 -36.45 -17.00
N ARG A 124 6.48 -35.69 -17.78
CA ARG A 124 6.89 -36.06 -19.15
C ARG A 124 8.08 -37.01 -19.15
N VAL A 125 9.01 -36.84 -18.21
CA VAL A 125 10.23 -37.64 -18.13
C VAL A 125 9.98 -39.04 -17.56
N THR A 126 9.06 -39.19 -16.60
CA THR A 126 8.82 -40.49 -15.95
C THR A 126 7.73 -41.35 -16.60
N GLY A 127 7.10 -40.89 -17.69
CA GLY A 127 6.09 -41.66 -18.46
C GLY A 127 4.88 -42.17 -17.69
N GLY A 128 4.73 -41.84 -16.40
CA GLY A 128 3.89 -42.57 -15.47
C GLY A 128 2.77 -41.72 -14.89
N LYS A 129 1.54 -42.23 -14.96
CA LYS A 129 0.42 -41.79 -14.12
C LYS A 129 0.88 -41.82 -12.66
N VAL A 130 1.15 -40.65 -12.08
CA VAL A 130 1.27 -40.51 -10.61
C VAL A 130 -0.09 -40.92 -10.03
N LYS A 131 -0.17 -42.15 -9.49
CA LYS A 131 -1.32 -42.61 -8.70
C LYS A 131 -1.54 -41.58 -7.60
N LYS A 132 -2.68 -40.89 -7.62
CA LYS A 132 -3.17 -40.15 -6.44
C LYS A 132 -3.25 -41.16 -5.31
N GLY A 133 -2.37 -41.03 -4.31
CA GLY A 133 -2.48 -41.78 -3.07
C GLY A 133 -3.86 -41.52 -2.47
N GLY A 134 -4.72 -42.53 -2.53
CA GLY A 134 -6.02 -42.52 -1.89
C GLY A 134 -5.82 -42.34 -0.39
N LYS A 135 -6.55 -41.37 0.16
CA LYS A 135 -6.69 -41.17 1.61
C LYS A 135 -7.28 -42.47 2.18
N ALA A 136 -6.44 -43.31 2.77
CA ALA A 136 -6.91 -44.53 3.44
C ALA A 136 -7.83 -44.10 4.59
N GLY A 137 -9.08 -44.54 4.52
CA GLY A 137 -10.06 -44.35 5.57
C GLY A 137 -9.58 -45.02 6.85
N LYS A 138 -9.44 -44.22 7.90
CA LYS A 138 -9.30 -44.69 9.27
C LYS A 138 -10.66 -45.28 9.67
N LYS A 139 -10.78 -46.61 9.65
CA LYS A 139 -11.94 -47.30 10.22
C LYS A 139 -11.93 -47.14 11.75
N LYS A 140 -13.15 -47.15 12.27
CA LYS A 140 -13.57 -47.00 13.68
C LYS A 140 -12.72 -47.77 14.67
#